data_AF-A0A7Y0ABX3-F1
#
_entry.id   AF-A0A7Y0ABX3-F1
#
_cell.length_a   1.000
_cell.length_b   1.000
_cell.length_c   1.000
_cell.angle_alpha   90.00
_cell.angle_beta   90.00
_cell.angle_gamma   90.00
#
_symmetry.space_group_name_H-M   'P 1'
#
loop_
_entity.id
_entity.type
_entity.pdbx_description
1 polymer ?
#
loop_
_entity_poly.entity_id
_entity_poly.type
_entity_poly.pdbx_seq_one_letter_code
_entity_poly.pdbx_strand_id
1 'polypeptide(L)'
;MYTPTRRLIAEEAVALLQTGQPLTDCYISGELALAPGETWEQQVVLENCVVERFYCPCTSFSKGVELRNCRFQQCQFTFSYFLGGLIVDACYFDSYLDFQAGGHNQLGNPVRITNSRFASFVNFFDCWYESAVVITDNDFLGGTNLLGAPFNIPVTFNMPPVLARNSGQLDAADEGPTSSFNG
;
A
#
# COMPACT_ATOMS: atom_id res chain seq x y z
N MET A 1 20.50 4.97 4.62
CA MET A 1 19.25 4.38 5.12
C MET A 1 18.95 5.01 6.47
N TYR A 2 17.71 5.43 6.68
CA TYR A 2 17.22 5.90 7.98
C TYR A 2 17.26 4.75 9.01
N THR A 3 17.49 5.05 10.29
CA THR A 3 17.48 4.06 11.38
C THR A 3 16.58 4.57 12.50
N PRO A 4 15.43 3.93 12.76
CA PRO A 4 14.51 4.39 13.78
C PRO A 4 15.08 4.32 15.21
N THR A 5 14.65 5.24 16.07
CA THR A 5 15.10 5.29 17.47
C THR A 5 14.22 4.49 18.43
N ARG A 6 12.91 4.40 18.16
CA ARG A 6 11.95 3.66 18.98
C ARG A 6 11.74 2.26 18.42
N ARG A 7 11.66 1.25 19.28
CA ARG A 7 11.27 -0.12 18.89
C ARG A 7 9.90 -0.44 19.47
N LEU A 8 9.05 -1.04 18.65
CA LEU A 8 7.73 -1.53 19.02
C LEU A 8 7.58 -2.97 18.52
N ILE A 9 6.92 -3.80 19.32
CA ILE A 9 6.32 -5.03 18.78
C ILE A 9 4.98 -4.69 18.12
N ALA A 10 4.52 -5.58 17.23
CA ALA A 10 3.30 -5.36 16.47
C ALA A 10 2.07 -5.06 17.34
N GLU A 11 1.90 -5.76 18.46
CA GLU A 11 0.77 -5.57 19.38
C GLU A 11 0.74 -4.16 19.97
N GLU A 12 1.90 -3.60 20.33
CA GLU A 12 2.01 -2.23 20.82
C GLU A 12 1.69 -1.21 19.72
N ALA A 13 2.18 -1.46 18.51
CA ALA A 13 1.91 -0.61 17.34
C ALA A 13 0.41 -0.59 16.99
N VAL A 14 -0.25 -1.75 17.00
CA VAL A 14 -1.70 -1.87 16.79
C VAL A 14 -2.45 -1.08 17.87
N ALA A 15 -2.11 -1.28 19.16
CA ALA A 15 -2.79 -0.60 20.25
C ALA A 15 -2.72 0.94 20.14
N LEU A 16 -1.58 1.48 19.71
CA LEU A 16 -1.42 2.92 19.45
C LEU A 16 -2.29 3.38 18.28
N LEU A 17 -2.24 2.67 17.15
CA LEU A 17 -3.05 3.00 15.97
C LEU A 17 -4.56 2.90 16.24
N GLN A 18 -5.00 1.96 17.09
CA GLN A 18 -6.40 1.83 17.52
C GLN A 18 -6.90 3.06 18.28
N THR A 19 -6.00 3.83 18.89
CA THR A 19 -6.34 5.12 19.54
C THR A 19 -6.19 6.32 18.59
N GLY A 20 -5.86 6.09 17.31
CA GLY A 20 -5.58 7.13 16.32
C GLY A 20 -4.22 7.80 16.49
N GLN A 21 -3.33 7.23 17.32
CA GLN A 21 -2.00 7.79 17.51
C GLN A 21 -1.09 7.45 16.33
N PRO A 22 -0.43 8.45 15.70
CA PRO A 22 0.54 8.19 14.64
C PRO A 22 1.77 7.45 15.17
N LEU A 23 2.34 6.60 14.33
CA LEU A 23 3.62 5.93 14.58
C LEU A 23 4.73 6.65 13.84
N THR A 24 5.59 7.34 14.58
CA THR A 24 6.72 8.10 14.02
C THR A 24 8.04 7.58 14.58
N ASP A 25 9.06 7.47 13.73
CA ASP A 25 10.42 7.08 14.14
C ASP A 25 10.48 5.72 14.85
N CYS A 26 9.74 4.74 14.33
CA CYS A 26 9.61 3.40 14.90
C CYS A 26 10.21 2.31 14.02
N TYR A 27 10.91 1.36 14.65
CA TYR A 27 11.12 0.02 14.12
C TYR A 27 10.02 -0.89 14.68
N ILE A 28 9.19 -1.45 13.81
CA ILE A 28 8.07 -2.31 14.20
C ILE A 28 8.43 -3.75 13.84
N SER A 29 8.69 -4.56 14.87
CA SER A 29 8.99 -5.99 14.72
C SER A 29 7.72 -6.83 14.75
N GLY A 30 7.70 -7.91 13.97
CA GLY A 30 6.57 -8.81 13.85
C GLY A 30 5.58 -8.40 12.75
N GLU A 31 4.37 -8.93 12.85
CA GLU A 31 3.29 -8.69 11.88
C GLU A 31 2.32 -7.63 12.38
N LEU A 32 2.43 -6.43 11.83
CA LEU A 32 1.47 -5.36 12.03
C LEU A 32 0.23 -5.65 11.16
N ALA A 33 -0.75 -6.33 11.75
CA ALA A 33 -2.03 -6.62 11.10
C ALA A 33 -3.14 -5.69 11.60
N LEU A 34 -3.85 -5.04 10.67
CA LEU A 34 -4.95 -4.11 11.00
C LEU A 34 -6.30 -4.69 10.59
N ALA A 35 -7.05 -5.16 11.59
CA ALA A 35 -8.45 -5.60 11.50
C ALA A 35 -8.82 -6.33 10.18
N PRO A 36 -8.18 -7.47 9.88
CA PRO A 36 -8.47 -8.21 8.65
C PRO A 36 -9.93 -8.67 8.63
N GLY A 37 -10.64 -8.38 7.53
CA GLY A 37 -12.06 -8.72 7.37
C GLY A 37 -13.04 -7.74 8.02
N GLU A 38 -12.56 -6.66 8.60
CA GLU A 38 -13.36 -5.64 9.29
C GLU A 38 -13.07 -4.23 8.79
N THR A 39 -13.86 -3.27 9.25
CA THR A 39 -13.61 -1.84 9.01
C THR A 39 -12.66 -1.29 10.07
N TRP A 40 -11.58 -0.64 9.63
CA TRP A 40 -10.69 0.11 10.48
C TRP A 40 -11.11 1.59 10.55
N GLU A 41 -11.46 2.04 11.75
CA GLU A 41 -12.14 3.34 11.96
C GLU A 41 -11.21 4.51 12.32
N GLN A 42 -9.91 4.25 12.50
CA GLN A 42 -8.94 5.28 12.82
C GLN A 42 -8.06 5.64 11.63
N GLN A 43 -7.54 6.86 11.62
CA GLN A 43 -6.51 7.20 10.64
C GLN A 43 -5.26 6.37 10.92
N VAL A 44 -4.65 5.84 9.88
CA VAL A 44 -3.38 5.12 9.99
C VAL A 44 -2.28 6.05 9.50
N VAL A 45 -1.32 6.38 10.36
CA VAL A 45 -0.20 7.25 9.99
C VAL A 45 1.09 6.59 10.45
N LEU A 46 1.93 6.22 9.47
CA LEU A 46 3.29 5.73 9.70
C LEU A 46 4.26 6.71 9.03
N GLU A 47 5.20 7.24 9.81
CA GLU A 47 6.18 8.20 9.31
C GLU A 47 7.59 7.87 9.81
N ASN A 48 8.58 7.83 8.91
CA ASN A 48 9.97 7.51 9.25
C ASN A 48 10.08 6.15 9.96
N CYS A 49 9.31 5.16 9.51
CA CYS A 49 9.23 3.84 10.14
C CYS A 49 9.91 2.75 9.30
N VAL A 50 10.45 1.73 9.98
CA VAL A 50 10.81 0.45 9.37
C VAL A 50 9.86 -0.60 9.92
N VAL A 51 9.16 -1.31 9.04
CA VAL A 51 8.16 -2.32 9.41
C VAL A 51 8.55 -3.65 8.81
N GLU A 52 8.66 -4.68 9.65
CA GLU A 52 8.97 -6.03 9.17
C GLU A 52 7.84 -6.58 8.29
N ARG A 53 6.61 -6.63 8.80
CA ARG A 53 5.45 -7.07 8.00
C ARG A 53 4.26 -6.17 8.27
N PHE A 54 3.68 -5.60 7.20
CA PHE A 54 2.47 -4.79 7.28
C PHE A 54 1.35 -5.45 6.46
N TYR A 55 0.36 -6.01 7.14
CA TYR A 55 -0.59 -6.95 6.54
C TYR A 55 -2.03 -6.51 6.80
N CYS A 56 -2.74 -6.07 5.77
CA CYS A 56 -4.11 -5.56 5.95
C CYS A 56 -5.10 -6.16 4.94
N PRO A 57 -5.10 -7.49 4.68
CA PRO A 57 -6.00 -8.04 3.69
C PRO A 57 -7.45 -7.93 4.14
N CYS A 58 -8.36 -7.78 3.18
CA CYS A 58 -9.80 -7.70 3.44
C CYS A 58 -10.21 -6.58 4.42
N THR A 59 -9.39 -5.54 4.57
CA THR A 59 -9.64 -4.43 5.52
C THR A 59 -10.24 -3.23 4.79
N SER A 60 -11.31 -2.65 5.34
CA SER A 60 -11.85 -1.37 4.87
C SER A 60 -11.39 -0.22 5.75
N PHE A 61 -10.60 0.72 5.24
CA PHE A 61 -10.16 1.91 5.96
C PHE A 61 -11.14 3.06 5.77
N SER A 62 -11.94 3.37 6.80
CA SER A 62 -12.93 4.46 6.72
C SER A 62 -12.29 5.85 6.74
N LYS A 63 -11.06 5.95 7.27
CA LYS A 63 -10.21 7.14 7.29
C LYS A 63 -8.93 6.91 6.48
N GLY A 64 -8.19 7.99 6.24
CA GLY A 64 -6.97 7.95 5.43
C GLY A 64 -5.88 7.03 5.99
N VAL A 65 -5.16 6.39 5.08
CA VAL A 65 -3.92 5.67 5.37
C VAL A 65 -2.75 6.47 4.81
N GLU A 66 -1.78 6.84 5.65
CA GLU A 66 -0.61 7.63 5.28
C GLU A 66 0.67 6.89 5.67
N LEU A 67 1.47 6.55 4.66
CA LEU A 67 2.76 5.91 4.77
C LEU A 67 3.80 6.85 4.18
N ARG A 68 4.68 7.40 5.02
CA ARG A 68 5.62 8.47 4.62
C ARG A 68 7.04 8.14 5.05
N ASN A 69 7.97 8.15 4.10
CA ASN A 69 9.38 7.84 4.35
C ASN A 69 9.56 6.52 5.14
N CYS A 70 8.77 5.51 4.78
CA CYS A 70 8.78 4.21 5.44
C CYS A 70 9.52 3.16 4.61
N ARG A 71 10.04 2.12 5.27
CA ARG A 71 10.50 0.90 4.62
C ARG A 71 9.71 -0.29 5.11
N PHE A 72 9.19 -1.09 4.18
CA PHE A 72 8.44 -2.31 4.47
C PHE A 72 9.23 -3.50 3.94
N GLN A 73 9.55 -4.46 4.81
CA GLN A 73 10.20 -5.70 4.37
C GLN A 73 9.17 -6.62 3.69
N GLN A 74 7.95 -6.67 4.23
CA GLN A 74 6.79 -7.30 3.60
C GLN A 74 5.54 -6.42 3.76
N CYS A 75 4.72 -6.33 2.71
CA CYS A 75 3.48 -5.55 2.73
C CYS A 75 2.40 -6.17 1.83
N GLN A 76 1.15 -6.19 2.28
CA GLN A 76 0.02 -6.72 1.50
C GLN A 76 -1.29 -5.99 1.79
N PHE A 77 -2.03 -5.69 0.72
CA PHE A 77 -3.31 -5.00 0.70
C PHE A 77 -4.36 -5.71 -0.19
N THR A 78 -4.27 -7.04 -0.34
CA THR A 78 -5.23 -7.82 -1.11
C THR A 78 -6.64 -7.64 -0.52
N PHE A 79 -7.63 -7.29 -1.34
CA PHE A 79 -9.00 -6.99 -0.93
C PHE A 79 -9.13 -5.81 0.05
N SER A 80 -8.15 -4.91 0.14
CA SER A 80 -8.23 -3.74 1.02
C SER A 80 -8.89 -2.55 0.34
N TYR A 81 -9.82 -1.90 1.03
CA TYR A 81 -10.51 -0.71 0.55
C TYR A 81 -10.04 0.53 1.30
N PHE A 82 -9.54 1.52 0.57
CA PHE A 82 -9.04 2.79 1.09
C PHE A 82 -10.11 3.87 0.96
N LEU A 83 -11.27 3.68 1.62
CA LEU A 83 -12.43 4.58 1.50
C LEU A 83 -12.06 6.03 1.85
N GLY A 84 -11.24 6.21 2.90
CA GLY A 84 -10.70 7.50 3.34
C GLY A 84 -9.44 7.97 2.59
N GLY A 85 -9.02 7.26 1.53
CA GLY A 85 -7.85 7.56 0.72
C GLY A 85 -6.57 6.89 1.20
N LEU A 86 -5.55 6.93 0.33
CA LEU A 86 -4.23 6.34 0.58
C LEU A 86 -3.15 7.32 0.14
N ILE A 87 -2.15 7.53 0.99
CA ILE A 87 -0.93 8.27 0.67
C ILE A 87 0.25 7.34 0.95
N VAL A 88 1.02 7.05 -0.09
CA VAL A 88 2.31 6.38 -0.02
C VAL A 88 3.33 7.34 -0.61
N ASP A 89 4.23 7.88 0.21
CA ASP A 89 5.21 8.88 -0.24
C ASP A 89 6.61 8.58 0.29
N ALA A 90 7.60 8.63 -0.60
CA ALA A 90 9.01 8.36 -0.26
C ALA A 90 9.24 6.99 0.41
N CYS A 91 8.42 5.99 0.09
CA CYS A 91 8.49 4.68 0.71
C CYS A 91 9.36 3.70 -0.08
N TYR A 92 9.87 2.69 0.61
CA TYR A 92 10.61 1.57 0.02
C TYR A 92 9.94 0.25 0.38
N PHE A 93 9.58 -0.54 -0.63
CA PHE A 93 8.98 -1.87 -0.46
C PHE A 93 9.97 -2.94 -0.93
N ASP A 94 10.43 -3.79 -0.01
CA ASP A 94 11.44 -4.81 -0.29
C ASP A 94 10.86 -6.02 -1.04
N SER A 95 9.56 -6.29 -0.89
CA SER A 95 8.89 -7.49 -1.40
C SER A 95 7.85 -7.20 -2.48
N TYR A 96 7.24 -8.27 -2.98
CA TYR A 96 5.97 -8.21 -3.72
C TYR A 96 4.94 -7.43 -2.90
N LEU A 97 4.16 -6.58 -3.57
CA LEU A 97 3.07 -5.83 -2.96
C LEU A 97 1.80 -6.05 -3.77
N ASP A 98 0.75 -6.47 -3.08
CA ASP A 98 -0.51 -6.84 -3.70
C ASP A 98 -1.63 -5.91 -3.27
N PHE A 99 -2.23 -5.22 -4.23
CA PHE A 99 -3.45 -4.41 -4.09
C PHE A 99 -4.68 -5.11 -4.68
N GLN A 100 -4.57 -6.36 -5.14
CA GLN A 100 -5.60 -7.04 -5.90
C GLN A 100 -7.00 -6.87 -5.30
N ALA A 101 -7.98 -6.60 -6.17
CA ALA A 101 -9.38 -6.39 -5.81
C ALA A 101 -9.53 -5.35 -4.68
N GLY A 102 -8.67 -4.34 -4.69
CA GLY A 102 -8.63 -3.24 -3.73
C GLY A 102 -8.93 -1.89 -4.37
N GLY A 103 -8.63 -0.82 -3.62
CA GLY A 103 -8.90 0.56 -4.05
C GLY A 103 -10.12 1.14 -3.35
N HIS A 104 -11.18 1.45 -4.11
CA HIS A 104 -12.46 1.98 -3.63
C HIS A 104 -12.38 3.28 -2.82
N ASN A 105 -11.46 4.16 -3.20
CA ASN A 105 -11.34 5.47 -2.56
C ASN A 105 -12.54 6.37 -2.90
N GLN A 106 -13.26 6.84 -1.88
CA GLN A 106 -14.47 7.63 -2.07
C GLN A 106 -14.18 9.02 -2.66
N LEU A 107 -15.19 9.63 -3.28
CA LEU A 107 -15.08 10.96 -3.88
C LEU A 107 -14.49 11.98 -2.90
N GLY A 108 -13.43 12.67 -3.31
CA GLY A 108 -12.69 13.62 -2.47
C GLY A 108 -11.51 13.02 -1.71
N ASN A 109 -11.41 11.70 -1.62
CA ASN A 109 -10.31 10.99 -0.97
C ASN A 109 -9.38 10.38 -2.04
N PRO A 110 -8.19 10.94 -2.30
CA PRO A 110 -7.33 10.47 -3.37
C PRO A 110 -6.51 9.24 -2.94
N VAL A 111 -6.08 8.45 -3.93
CA VAL A 111 -4.94 7.55 -3.82
C VAL A 111 -3.72 8.24 -4.42
N ARG A 112 -2.66 8.38 -3.65
CA ARG A 112 -1.39 9.00 -4.06
C ARG A 112 -0.24 8.06 -3.74
N ILE A 113 0.49 7.63 -4.76
CA ILE A 113 1.71 6.84 -4.63
C ILE A 113 2.83 7.61 -5.31
N THR A 114 3.73 8.21 -4.52
CA THR A 114 4.75 9.12 -5.04
C THR A 114 6.13 8.85 -4.49
N ASN A 115 7.16 9.16 -5.29
CA ASN A 115 8.56 9.12 -4.87
C ASN A 115 9.00 7.78 -4.25
N SER A 116 8.30 6.69 -4.57
CA SER A 116 8.46 5.41 -3.88
C SER A 116 9.16 4.39 -4.76
N ARG A 117 9.83 3.44 -4.12
CA ARG A 117 10.60 2.40 -4.78
C ARG A 117 10.07 1.03 -4.40
N PHE A 118 9.73 0.25 -5.42
CA PHE A 118 9.23 -1.11 -5.31
C PHE A 118 10.28 -2.05 -5.86
N ALA A 119 10.89 -2.84 -4.97
CA ALA A 119 11.97 -3.75 -5.35
C ALA A 119 11.48 -4.97 -6.14
N SER A 120 10.23 -5.38 -5.91
CA SER A 120 9.55 -6.49 -6.58
C SER A 120 8.32 -6.01 -7.35
N PHE A 121 7.56 -6.95 -7.92
CA PHE A 121 6.34 -6.66 -8.67
C PHE A 121 5.25 -6.07 -7.77
N VAL A 122 4.48 -5.12 -8.32
CA VAL A 122 3.29 -4.54 -7.66
C VAL A 122 2.04 -4.93 -8.45
N ASN A 123 1.14 -5.67 -7.81
CA ASN A 123 -0.07 -6.16 -8.42
C ASN A 123 -1.27 -5.25 -8.11
N PHE A 124 -1.96 -4.80 -9.14
CA PHE A 124 -3.19 -4.00 -9.12
C PHE A 124 -4.36 -4.73 -9.77
N PHE A 125 -4.29 -6.05 -9.94
CA PHE A 125 -5.35 -6.83 -10.58
C PHE A 125 -6.73 -6.54 -9.98
N ASP A 126 -7.73 -6.27 -10.83
CA ASP A 126 -9.12 -6.02 -10.42
C ASP A 126 -9.29 -4.85 -9.43
N CYS A 127 -8.35 -3.88 -9.39
CA CYS A 127 -8.54 -2.66 -8.62
C CYS A 127 -9.58 -1.73 -9.26
N TRP A 128 -10.36 -1.05 -8.42
CA TRP A 128 -11.28 0.01 -8.86
C TRP A 128 -11.10 1.27 -8.03
N TYR A 129 -10.80 2.38 -8.68
CA TYR A 129 -10.67 3.69 -8.05
C TYR A 129 -11.82 4.64 -8.44
N GLU A 130 -12.57 5.10 -7.44
CA GLU A 130 -13.73 5.98 -7.65
C GLU A 130 -13.36 7.47 -7.62
N SER A 131 -12.23 7.80 -7.00
CA SER A 131 -11.71 9.17 -6.84
C SER A 131 -10.29 9.30 -7.41
N ALA A 132 -9.65 10.45 -7.22
CA ALA A 132 -8.42 10.80 -7.94
C ALA A 132 -7.28 9.85 -7.61
N VAL A 133 -6.56 9.40 -8.65
CA VAL A 133 -5.36 8.58 -8.53
C VAL A 133 -4.17 9.34 -9.10
N VAL A 134 -3.11 9.46 -8.29
CA VAL A 134 -1.84 10.07 -8.68
C VAL A 134 -0.73 9.07 -8.39
N ILE A 135 -0.08 8.57 -9.43
CA ILE A 135 1.06 7.66 -9.30
C ILE A 135 2.20 8.27 -10.10
N THR A 136 3.12 8.95 -9.41
CA THR A 136 4.21 9.68 -10.08
C THR A 136 5.55 9.50 -9.39
N ASP A 137 6.63 9.63 -10.16
CA ASP A 137 8.00 9.62 -9.62
C ASP A 137 8.36 8.32 -8.87
N ASN A 138 7.78 7.18 -9.27
CA ASN A 138 8.05 5.89 -8.64
C ASN A 138 9.01 5.02 -9.47
N ASP A 139 9.75 4.15 -8.78
CA ASP A 139 10.59 3.12 -9.38
C ASP A 139 9.96 1.72 -9.19
N PHE A 140 9.34 1.15 -10.23
CA PHE A 140 8.80 -0.20 -10.24
C PHE A 140 9.83 -1.19 -10.80
N LEU A 141 10.81 -1.60 -9.99
CA LEU A 141 11.93 -2.42 -10.49
C LEU A 141 11.50 -3.81 -10.94
N GLY A 142 10.54 -4.40 -10.24
CA GLY A 142 9.94 -5.68 -10.62
C GLY A 142 8.82 -5.55 -11.65
N GLY A 143 8.46 -4.33 -12.06
CA GLY A 143 7.30 -4.04 -12.89
C GLY A 143 5.97 -4.02 -12.13
N THR A 144 4.90 -3.73 -12.86
CA THR A 144 3.52 -3.70 -12.36
C THR A 144 2.55 -3.92 -13.52
N ASN A 145 1.32 -4.32 -13.20
CA ASN A 145 0.20 -4.44 -14.13
C ASN A 145 -0.80 -3.28 -14.01
N LEU A 146 -0.41 -2.13 -13.44
CA LEU A 146 -1.24 -0.93 -13.30
C LEU A 146 -1.96 -0.50 -14.60
N LEU A 147 -1.28 -0.62 -15.74
CA LEU A 147 -1.80 -0.33 -17.09
C LEU A 147 -2.06 -1.60 -17.92
N GLY A 148 -1.89 -2.77 -17.30
CA GLY A 148 -2.14 -4.05 -17.92
C GLY A 148 -3.60 -4.49 -17.81
N ALA A 149 -3.87 -5.70 -18.29
CA ALA A 149 -5.17 -6.34 -18.17
C ALA A 149 -4.99 -7.87 -17.97
N PRO A 150 -4.38 -8.30 -16.85
CA PRO A 150 -4.32 -9.73 -16.52
C PRO A 150 -5.72 -10.34 -16.56
N PHE A 151 -5.84 -11.52 -17.18
CA PHE A 151 -7.12 -12.20 -17.43
C PHE A 151 -8.17 -11.36 -18.20
N ASN A 152 -7.73 -10.35 -18.96
CA ASN A 152 -8.56 -9.35 -19.64
C ASN A 152 -9.38 -8.46 -18.68
N ILE A 153 -8.94 -8.29 -17.43
CA ILE A 153 -9.56 -7.42 -16.44
C ILE A 153 -8.57 -6.30 -16.12
N PRO A 154 -8.76 -5.08 -16.67
CA PRO A 154 -7.90 -3.94 -16.38
C PRO A 154 -8.27 -3.29 -15.04
N VAL A 155 -7.35 -2.48 -14.52
CA VAL A 155 -7.66 -1.52 -13.45
C VAL A 155 -8.74 -0.55 -13.92
N THR A 156 -9.77 -0.33 -13.10
CA THR A 156 -10.85 0.60 -13.40
C THR A 156 -10.63 1.94 -12.70
N PHE A 157 -10.72 3.04 -13.45
CA PHE A 157 -10.65 4.39 -12.91
C PHE A 157 -11.89 5.19 -13.34
N ASN A 158 -12.64 5.73 -12.38
CA ASN A 158 -13.78 6.61 -12.67
C ASN A 158 -13.34 7.99 -13.19
N MET A 159 -12.09 8.37 -12.95
CA MET A 159 -11.45 9.58 -13.46
C MET A 159 -10.08 9.23 -14.04
N PRO A 160 -9.61 9.91 -15.10
CA PRO A 160 -8.28 9.64 -15.65
C PRO A 160 -7.18 9.76 -14.58
N PRO A 161 -6.32 8.74 -14.40
CA PRO A 161 -5.24 8.81 -13.44
C PRO A 161 -4.14 9.77 -13.92
N VAL A 162 -3.44 10.39 -12.97
CA VAL A 162 -2.22 11.15 -13.26
C VAL A 162 -1.02 10.22 -13.10
N LEU A 163 -0.47 9.80 -14.24
CA LEU A 163 0.69 8.92 -14.31
C LEU A 163 1.85 9.67 -14.97
N ALA A 164 2.95 9.88 -14.24
CA ALA A 164 4.07 10.66 -14.76
C ALA A 164 5.39 10.25 -14.10
N ARG A 165 6.46 10.20 -14.89
CA ARG A 165 7.84 9.98 -14.40
C ARG A 165 8.00 8.71 -13.54
N ASN A 166 7.20 7.68 -13.79
CA ASN A 166 7.44 6.35 -13.23
C ASN A 166 8.45 5.59 -14.10
N SER A 167 9.32 4.80 -13.48
CA SER A 167 10.27 3.92 -14.14
C SER A 167 9.88 2.45 -13.94
N GLY A 168 10.32 1.57 -14.86
CA GLY A 168 9.93 0.16 -14.88
C GLY A 168 8.79 -0.16 -15.85
N GLN A 169 8.44 -1.45 -15.96
CA GLN A 169 7.29 -1.90 -16.76
C GLN A 169 5.99 -1.60 -16.01
N LEU A 170 5.02 -0.96 -16.67
CA LEU A 170 3.74 -0.58 -16.03
C LEU A 170 2.53 -1.36 -16.54
N ASP A 171 2.68 -2.10 -17.63
CA ASP A 171 1.62 -2.71 -18.42
C ASP A 171 1.75 -4.24 -18.52
N ALA A 172 2.33 -4.87 -17.49
CA ALA A 172 2.43 -6.32 -17.44
C ALA A 172 1.03 -6.98 -17.57
N ALA A 173 0.95 -8.09 -18.31
CA ALA A 173 -0.30 -8.81 -18.58
C ALA A 173 -0.53 -10.00 -17.62
N ASP A 174 0.23 -10.06 -16.54
CA ASP A 174 0.15 -11.07 -15.48
C ASP A 174 0.08 -10.38 -14.10
N GLU A 175 0.01 -11.18 -13.04
CA GLU A 175 0.06 -10.71 -11.65
C GLU A 175 1.48 -10.75 -11.08
N GLY A 176 2.49 -10.85 -11.95
CA GLY A 176 3.87 -11.08 -11.57
C GLY A 176 4.15 -12.51 -11.09
N PRO A 177 5.37 -12.79 -10.63
CA PRO A 177 5.65 -14.04 -9.94
C PRO A 177 4.82 -14.07 -8.68
N THR A 178 3.83 -14.97 -8.60
CA THR A 178 3.07 -15.18 -7.38
C THR A 178 4.07 -15.33 -6.24
N SER A 179 3.98 -14.46 -5.23
CA SER A 179 4.69 -14.73 -3.98
C SER A 179 4.11 -16.05 -3.49
N SER A 180 4.87 -17.13 -3.65
CA SER A 180 4.56 -18.44 -3.12
C SER A 180 4.57 -18.34 -1.59
N PHE A 181 3.51 -17.78 -1.01
CA PHE A 181 3.18 -17.94 0.38
C PHE A 181 2.50 -19.31 0.48
N ASN A 182 3.34 -20.33 0.61
CA ASN A 182 2.94 -21.52 1.33
C ASN A 182 2.77 -21.09 2.79
N GLY A 183 1.55 -20.67 3.15
CA GLY A 183 1.06 -20.76 4.52
C GLY A 183 0.80 -22.21 4.89
#